data_AF-A0A2W4LCL9-F1
#
_entry.id   AF-A0A2W4LCL9-F1
#
_cell.length_a   1.000
_cell.length_b   1.000
_cell.length_c   1.000
_cell.angle_alpha   90.00
_cell.angle_beta   90.00
_cell.angle_gamma   90.00
#
_symmetry.space_group_name_H-M   'P 1'
#
loop_
_entity.id
_entity.type
_entity.pdbx_description
1 polymer ?
#
loop_
_entity_poly.entity_id
_entity_poly.type
_entity_poly.pdbx_seq_one_letter_code
_entity_poly.pdbx_strand_id
1 'polypeptide(L)'
;MQRNDDLMAWLGPAADELTPEQIERLRRVADDIDARYPDPGDQPVRDAALGAAVQYLLGEITPEAAARALIDARARAREAYVAAEQIAIMLVADGAPKAAAARRAGIDRMSLLKALGER
;
A
#
# COMPACT_ATOMS: atom_id res chain seq x y z
N MET A 1 14.51 16.19 -20.76
CA MET A 1 15.27 14.99 -21.20
C MET A 1 15.40 14.00 -20.04
N GLN A 2 15.99 14.42 -18.90
CA GLN A 2 16.15 13.63 -17.66
C GLN A 2 14.98 12.69 -17.30
N ARG A 3 13.75 13.22 -17.21
CA ARG A 3 12.57 12.46 -16.75
C ARG A 3 12.08 11.37 -17.71
N ASN A 4 12.37 11.51 -19.00
CA ASN A 4 12.09 10.47 -19.99
C ASN A 4 13.06 9.30 -19.78
N ASP A 5 14.33 9.62 -19.58
CA ASP A 5 15.38 8.63 -19.33
C ASP A 5 15.13 7.90 -18.00
N ASP A 6 14.64 8.62 -16.97
CA ASP A 6 14.28 8.04 -15.67
C ASP A 6 13.07 7.08 -15.77
N LEU A 7 12.03 7.43 -16.53
CA LEU A 7 10.87 6.57 -16.73
C LEU A 7 11.23 5.32 -17.54
N MET A 8 12.04 5.47 -18.60
CA MET A 8 12.51 4.34 -19.41
C MET A 8 13.42 3.42 -18.60
N ALA A 9 14.29 3.98 -17.76
CA ALA A 9 15.10 3.20 -16.83
C ALA A 9 14.25 2.44 -15.79
N TRP A 10 13.18 3.07 -15.29
CA TRP A 10 12.23 2.44 -14.37
C TRP A 10 11.44 1.30 -15.04
N LEU A 11 10.99 1.48 -16.28
CA LEU A 11 10.26 0.47 -17.05
C LEU A 11 11.12 -0.77 -17.35
N GLY A 12 12.41 -0.57 -17.61
CA GLY A 12 13.31 -1.65 -18.00
C GLY A 12 12.77 -2.41 -19.22
N PRO A 13 12.76 -3.75 -19.22
CA PRO A 13 12.28 -4.56 -20.35
C PRO A 13 10.82 -4.32 -20.75
N ALA A 14 9.96 -3.89 -19.82
CA ALA A 14 8.55 -3.64 -20.12
C ALA A 14 8.35 -2.49 -21.12
N ALA A 15 9.37 -1.65 -21.32
CA ALA A 15 9.34 -0.61 -22.34
C ALA A 15 9.23 -1.18 -23.77
N ASP A 16 9.78 -2.36 -24.03
CA ASP A 16 9.76 -3.01 -25.35
C ASP A 16 8.38 -3.58 -25.69
N GLU A 17 7.52 -3.75 -24.68
CA GLU A 17 6.16 -4.29 -24.80
C GLU A 17 5.10 -3.18 -24.98
N LEU A 18 5.47 -1.91 -24.78
CA LEU A 18 4.59 -0.76 -24.92
C LEU A 18 4.77 -0.10 -26.30
N THR A 19 3.65 0.32 -26.90
CA THR A 19 3.72 1.17 -28.10
C THR A 19 4.21 2.58 -27.77
N PRO A 20 4.75 3.34 -28.73
CA PRO A 20 5.14 4.73 -28.51
C PRO A 20 4.00 5.61 -27.95
N GLU A 21 2.77 5.38 -28.37
CA GLU A 21 1.58 6.09 -27.88
C GLU A 21 1.27 5.71 -26.42
N GLN A 22 1.46 4.44 -26.05
CA GLN A 22 1.30 3.98 -24.67
C GLN A 22 2.40 4.54 -23.77
N ILE A 23 3.65 4.62 -24.23
CA ILE A 23 4.75 5.28 -23.50
C ILE A 23 4.42 6.76 -23.28
N GLU A 24 3.92 7.46 -24.30
CA GLU A 24 3.53 8.86 -24.16
C GLU A 24 2.34 9.05 -23.23
N ARG A 25 1.36 8.14 -23.26
CA ARG A 25 0.27 8.12 -22.28
C ARG A 25 0.78 7.87 -20.87
N LEU A 26 1.72 6.95 -20.69
CA LEU A 26 2.30 6.62 -19.38
C LEU A 26 3.08 7.81 -18.80
N ARG A 27 3.80 8.58 -19.63
CA ARG A 27 4.46 9.83 -19.19
C ARG A 27 3.50 10.80 -18.54
N ARG A 28 2.36 11.08 -19.20
CA ARG A 28 1.31 11.95 -18.64
C ARG A 28 0.75 11.40 -17.32
N VAL A 29 0.53 10.09 -17.26
CA VAL A 29 0.07 9.43 -16.04
C VAL A 29 1.10 9.52 -14.92
N ALA A 30 2.39 9.40 -15.20
CA ALA A 30 3.45 9.55 -14.22
C ALA A 30 3.48 10.98 -13.64
N ASP A 31 3.30 12.00 -14.48
CA ASP A 31 3.19 13.39 -14.00
C ASP A 31 1.94 13.61 -13.12
N ASP A 32 0.81 13.04 -13.51
CA ASP A 32 -0.42 13.10 -12.70
C ASP A 32 -0.27 12.35 -11.35
N ILE A 33 0.47 11.24 -11.32
CA ILE A 33 0.76 10.46 -10.11
C ILE A 33 1.65 11.27 -9.17
N ASP A 34 2.72 11.89 -9.67
CA ASP A 34 3.59 12.76 -8.86
C ASP A 34 2.84 13.95 -8.28
N ALA A 35 1.96 14.57 -9.07
CA ALA A 35 1.12 15.66 -8.59
C ALA A 35 0.11 15.20 -7.52
N ARG A 36 -0.39 13.97 -7.61
CA ARG A 36 -1.32 13.38 -6.64
C ARG A 36 -0.63 12.97 -5.33
N TYR A 37 0.64 12.57 -5.40
CA TYR A 37 1.44 12.09 -4.28
C TYR A 37 2.77 12.88 -4.20
N PRO A 38 2.74 14.15 -3.77
CA PRO A 38 3.89 15.03 -3.82
C PRO A 38 4.93 14.74 -2.72
N ASP A 39 4.55 14.04 -1.65
CA ASP A 39 5.42 13.84 -0.50
C ASP A 39 6.57 12.90 -0.84
N PRO A 40 7.84 13.22 -0.47
CA PRO A 40 8.97 12.33 -0.76
C PRO A 40 8.80 10.91 -0.18
N GLY A 41 8.09 10.78 0.94
CA GLY A 41 7.76 9.50 1.58
C GLY A 41 6.77 8.64 0.80
N ASP A 42 6.08 9.19 -0.20
CA ASP A 42 5.08 8.48 -1.01
C ASP A 42 5.69 7.73 -2.19
N GLN A 43 7.02 7.64 -2.30
CA GLN A 43 7.66 6.88 -3.40
C GLN A 43 7.07 5.48 -3.57
N PRO A 44 6.83 4.67 -2.52
CA PRO A 44 6.21 3.36 -2.68
C PRO A 44 4.77 3.42 -3.23
N VAL A 45 4.03 4.49 -2.91
CA VAL A 45 2.66 4.72 -3.41
C VAL A 45 2.69 5.09 -4.89
N ARG A 46 3.63 5.96 -5.29
CA ARG A 46 3.86 6.32 -6.69
C ARG A 46 4.28 5.11 -7.51
N ASP A 47 5.21 4.30 -7.02
CA ASP A 47 5.66 3.08 -7.68
C ASP A 47 4.51 2.08 -7.87
N ALA A 48 3.66 1.90 -6.85
CA ALA A 48 2.49 1.04 -6.94
C ALA A 48 1.47 1.54 -7.97
N ALA A 49 1.21 2.86 -8.01
CA ALA A 49 0.31 3.47 -8.97
C ALA A 49 0.85 3.37 -10.41
N LEU A 50 2.15 3.61 -10.60
CA LEU A 50 2.82 3.54 -11.89
C LEU A 50 2.85 2.09 -12.42
N GLY A 51 3.15 1.12 -11.54
CA GLY A 51 3.08 -0.30 -11.87
C GLY A 51 1.69 -0.75 -12.32
N ALA A 52 0.63 -0.31 -11.63
CA ALA A 52 -0.74 -0.58 -12.03
C ALA A 52 -1.10 0.05 -13.39
N ALA A 53 -0.57 1.26 -13.67
CA ALA A 53 -0.77 1.91 -14.97
C ALA A 53 -0.13 1.13 -16.12
N VAL A 54 1.09 0.59 -15.92
CA VAL A 54 1.76 -0.27 -16.92
C VAL A 54 0.96 -1.53 -17.18
N GLN A 55 0.58 -2.28 -16.12
CA GLN A 55 -0.22 -3.49 -16.27
C GLN A 55 -1.55 -3.23 -16.98
N TYR A 56 -2.17 -2.09 -16.72
CA TYR A 56 -3.40 -1.69 -17.41
C TYR A 56 -3.16 -1.42 -18.90
N LEU A 57 -2.07 -0.73 -19.26
CA LEU A 57 -1.73 -0.45 -20.66
C LEU A 57 -1.38 -1.73 -21.43
N LEU A 58 -0.71 -2.69 -20.79
CA LEU A 58 -0.41 -4.00 -21.36
C LEU A 58 -1.61 -4.95 -21.40
N GLY A 59 -2.72 -4.60 -20.74
CA GLY A 59 -3.91 -5.44 -20.65
C GLY A 59 -3.75 -6.65 -19.73
N GLU A 60 -2.75 -6.63 -18.84
CA GLU A 60 -2.42 -7.72 -17.91
C GLU A 60 -3.28 -7.71 -16.64
N ILE A 61 -3.93 -6.58 -16.35
CA ILE A 61 -4.81 -6.43 -15.19
C ILE A 61 -6.20 -5.97 -15.61
N THR A 62 -7.23 -6.57 -15.00
CA THR A 62 -8.62 -6.09 -15.12
C THR A 62 -9.04 -5.32 -13.88
N PRO A 63 -10.07 -4.45 -13.97
CA PRO A 63 -10.63 -3.78 -12.80
C PRO A 63 -11.09 -4.75 -11.70
N GLU A 64 -11.65 -5.90 -12.07
CA GLU A 64 -12.11 -6.94 -11.13
C GLU A 64 -10.94 -7.60 -10.40
N ALA A 65 -9.83 -7.87 -11.12
CA ALA A 65 -8.61 -8.39 -10.53
C ALA A 65 -8.00 -7.40 -9.53
N ALA A 66 -7.93 -6.10 -9.89
CA ALA A 66 -7.48 -5.05 -8.99
C ALA A 66 -8.39 -4.92 -7.74
N ALA A 67 -9.71 -4.99 -7.92
CA ALA A 67 -10.67 -4.97 -6.82
C ALA A 67 -10.50 -6.18 -5.89
N ARG A 68 -10.29 -7.38 -6.45
CA ARG A 68 -10.04 -8.59 -5.66
C ARG A 68 -8.76 -8.46 -4.85
N ALA A 69 -7.67 -8.00 -5.46
CA ALA A 69 -6.40 -7.79 -4.76
C ALA A 69 -6.55 -6.81 -3.58
N LEU A 70 -7.32 -5.73 -3.75
CA LEU A 70 -7.62 -4.79 -2.68
C LEU A 70 -8.43 -5.42 -1.54
N ILE A 71 -9.44 -6.23 -1.85
CA ILE A 71 -10.23 -6.97 -0.85
C ILE A 71 -9.32 -7.91 -0.05
N ASP A 72 -8.46 -8.66 -0.73
CA ASP A 72 -7.55 -9.62 -0.09
C ASP A 72 -6.51 -8.93 0.79
N ALA A 73 -5.98 -7.78 0.36
CA ALA A 73 -5.06 -6.98 1.16
C ALA A 73 -5.75 -6.44 2.42
N ARG A 74 -6.99 -5.96 2.32
CA ARG A 74 -7.78 -5.50 3.46
C ARG A 74 -8.11 -6.62 4.45
N ALA A 75 -8.45 -7.81 3.94
CA ALA A 75 -8.69 -8.98 4.79
C ALA A 75 -7.43 -9.34 5.59
N ARG A 76 -6.27 -9.41 4.93
CA ARG A 76 -4.97 -9.68 5.59
C ARG A 76 -4.59 -8.61 6.61
N ALA A 77 -4.80 -7.34 6.29
CA ALA A 77 -4.57 -6.25 7.23
C ALA A 77 -5.47 -6.37 8.48
N ARG A 78 -6.74 -6.75 8.29
CA ARG A 78 -7.68 -6.98 9.39
C ARG A 78 -7.26 -8.17 10.26
N GLU A 79 -6.88 -9.29 9.66
CA GLU A 79 -6.40 -10.48 10.37
C GLU A 79 -5.14 -10.17 11.19
N ALA A 80 -4.16 -9.48 10.60
CA ALA A 80 -2.94 -9.06 11.29
C ALA A 80 -3.25 -8.14 12.48
N TYR A 81 -4.18 -7.20 12.30
CA TYR A 81 -4.62 -6.32 13.39
C TYR A 81 -5.27 -7.12 14.54
N VAL A 82 -6.16 -8.07 14.23
CA VAL A 82 -6.82 -8.90 15.27
C VAL A 82 -5.79 -9.72 16.04
N ALA A 83 -4.79 -10.27 15.35
CA ALA A 83 -3.70 -10.98 16.00
C ALA A 83 -2.91 -10.07 16.97
N ALA A 84 -2.56 -8.85 16.53
CA ALA A 84 -1.89 -7.86 17.39
C ALA A 84 -2.74 -7.46 18.60
N GLU A 85 -4.05 -7.24 18.40
CA GLU A 85 -5.00 -6.94 19.48
C GLU A 85 -5.09 -8.07 20.51
N GLN A 86 -5.16 -9.32 20.06
CA GLN A 86 -5.19 -10.48 20.95
C GLN A 86 -3.89 -10.61 21.76
N ILE A 87 -2.73 -10.37 21.13
CA ILE A 87 -1.43 -10.35 21.84
C ILE A 87 -1.42 -9.26 22.92
N ALA A 88 -1.94 -8.07 22.62
CA ALA A 88 -2.02 -6.97 23.58
C ALA A 88 -2.91 -7.32 24.79
N ILE A 89 -4.05 -7.98 24.57
CA ILE A 89 -4.94 -8.47 25.64
C ILE A 89 -4.20 -9.46 26.53
N MET A 90 -3.50 -10.44 25.93
CA MET A 90 -2.74 -11.43 26.68
C MET A 90 -1.61 -10.80 27.50
N LEU A 91 -0.89 -9.82 26.95
CA LEU A 91 0.13 -9.09 27.71
C LEU A 91 -0.44 -8.42 28.96
N VAL A 92 -1.66 -7.86 28.89
CA VAL A 92 -2.33 -7.27 30.05
C VAL A 92 -2.72 -8.34 31.07
N ALA A 93 -3.24 -9.48 30.60
CA ALA A 93 -3.53 -10.62 31.47
C ALA A 93 -2.29 -11.16 32.18
N ASP A 94 -1.13 -11.10 31.51
CA ASP A 94 0.19 -11.46 32.06
C ASP A 94 0.80 -10.35 32.95
N GLY A 95 0.05 -9.29 33.25
CA GLY A 95 0.44 -8.23 34.18
C GLY A 95 1.14 -7.03 33.56
N ALA A 96 1.26 -6.95 32.23
CA ALA A 96 1.83 -5.77 31.58
C ALA A 96 0.90 -4.55 31.74
N PRO A 97 1.44 -3.34 31.97
CA PRO A 97 0.65 -2.12 31.93
C PRO A 97 -0.02 -1.95 30.55
N LYS A 98 -1.31 -1.61 30.53
CA LYS A 98 -2.13 -1.47 29.29
C LYS A 98 -1.49 -0.58 28.22
N ALA A 99 -0.92 0.56 28.62
CA ALA A 99 -0.23 1.47 27.70
C ALA A 99 1.05 0.87 27.11
N ALA A 100 1.76 0.02 27.87
CA ALA A 100 2.93 -0.71 27.39
C ALA A 100 2.52 -1.86 26.46
N ALA A 101 1.45 -2.60 26.80
CA ALA A 101 0.91 -3.67 25.97
C ALA A 101 0.46 -3.17 24.59
N ALA A 102 -0.34 -2.11 24.53
CA ALA A 102 -0.81 -1.50 23.28
C ALA A 102 0.37 -1.05 22.39
N ARG A 103 1.35 -0.35 22.98
CA ARG A 103 2.54 0.12 22.25
C ARG A 103 3.38 -1.02 21.70
N ARG A 104 3.62 -2.08 22.50
CA ARG A 104 4.42 -3.24 22.08
C ARG A 104 3.74 -4.04 20.97
N ALA A 105 2.42 -4.12 20.98
CA ALA A 105 1.63 -4.76 19.93
C ALA A 105 1.38 -3.85 18.71
N GLY A 106 1.76 -2.56 18.78
CA GLY A 106 1.58 -1.61 17.68
C GLY A 106 0.13 -1.20 17.44
N ILE A 107 -0.74 -1.27 18.46
CA ILE A 107 -2.13 -0.85 18.36
C ILE A 107 -2.40 0.42 19.19
N ASP A 108 -3.47 1.13 18.83
CA ASP A 108 -3.95 2.25 19.62
C ASP A 108 -4.45 1.80 21.01
N ARG A 109 -4.19 2.62 22.03
CA ARG A 109 -4.56 2.30 23.41
C ARG A 109 -6.08 2.25 23.60
N MET A 110 -6.86 3.10 22.92
CA MET A 110 -8.31 3.09 23.05
C MET A 110 -8.94 1.85 22.42
N SER A 111 -8.33 1.32 21.35
CA SER A 111 -8.73 0.01 20.82
C SER A 111 -8.56 -1.10 21.84
N LEU A 112 -7.42 -1.16 22.53
CA LEU A 112 -7.17 -2.16 23.57
C LEU A 112 -8.19 -2.04 24.72
N LEU A 113 -8.45 -0.83 25.21
CA LEU A 113 -9.43 -0.62 26.30
C LEU A 113 -10.84 -1.06 25.90
N LYS A 114 -11.24 -0.80 24.65
CA LYS A 114 -12.52 -1.29 24.11
C LYS A 114 -12.56 -2.82 24.06
N ALA A 115 -11.48 -3.46 23.61
CA ALA A 115 -11.41 -4.92 23.53
C ALA A 115 -11.44 -5.59 24.91
N LEU A 116 -10.92 -4.92 25.94
CA LEU A 116 -11.01 -5.34 27.34
C LEU A 116 -12.36 -5.05 28.00
N GLY A 117 -13.28 -4.36 27.32
CA GLY A 117 -14.59 -3.97 27.88
C GLY A 117 -14.52 -2.83 28.89
N GLU A 118 -13.44 -2.04 28.90
CA GLU A 118 -13.20 -0.93 29.84
C GLU A 118 -13.58 0.45 29.26
N ARG A 119 -14.51 0.46 28.29
CA ARG A 119 -14.99 1.65 27.59
C ARG A 119 -16.51 1.71 27.57
#